data_AF-A0AAV6U1B5-F1
#
_entry.id   AF-A0AAV6U1B5-F1
#
_cell.length_a   1.000
_cell.length_b   1.000
_cell.length_c   1.000
_cell.angle_alpha   90.00
_cell.angle_beta   90.00
_cell.angle_gamma   90.00
#
_symmetry.space_group_name_H-M   'P 1'
#
loop_
_entity.id
_entity.type
_entity.pdbx_description
1 polymer ?
#
loop_
_entity_poly.entity_id
_entity_poly.type
_entity_poly.pdbx_seq_one_letter_code
_entity_poly.pdbx_strand_id
1 'polypeptide(L)'
;MLLGEKIAKSKLAPWQRLDALKTFFFPSFVFQMRTQQLSKSDMKIVDDFIRPLIKDTLYVDESAANEYIYGSAKMGLLGIPKLSEEVDIMMVDNAFKLLSSKDIRIHELAWEDILEHITTRTKLDPSPSLIEKYLNGVQDEEGFRHTSCPYSSTWSRARAASTRLGVTWRCREYGDLELHIDDKVLTKIDRKKICKTLKESLRNCWAKDLIAKPSQGAAIEVTSRHKASSHFLRSGDFTTFADWRFIHKARLNLLRLNGNTPWDDSIAQCRRCNAPVESTLHGSQEALILDVTVPYENRYQAFENARNEKTRKYADIASLLKKDFKKVSVEAIIVGALGSWDPANDAVLRKFTNKRYVNKLRKLCVSGAINHSRQIFQKHVIGHIPQEARPQHQEAVSANAEQDITRDNTIDFANN
;
A
#
# COMPACT_ATOMS: atom_id res chain seq x y z
N MET A 1 3.61 12.19 -22.91
CA MET A 1 2.86 10.94 -23.18
C MET A 1 3.74 9.83 -23.75
N LEU A 2 4.52 10.09 -24.82
CA LEU A 2 5.38 9.08 -25.48
C LEU A 2 6.30 8.29 -24.52
N LEU A 3 6.88 8.92 -23.50
CA LEU A 3 7.73 8.24 -22.53
C LEU A 3 6.96 7.17 -21.72
N GLY A 4 5.78 7.53 -21.20
CA GLY A 4 4.96 6.61 -20.39
C GLY A 4 4.51 5.39 -21.20
N GLU A 5 4.14 5.60 -22.47
CA GLU A 5 3.80 4.51 -23.37
C GLU A 5 5.00 3.60 -23.67
N LYS A 6 6.17 4.18 -23.97
CA LYS A 6 7.41 3.41 -24.20
C LYS A 6 7.78 2.56 -22.98
N ILE A 7 7.65 3.10 -21.76
CA ILE A 7 7.90 2.36 -20.52
C ILE A 7 6.89 1.22 -20.36
N ALA A 8 5.59 1.50 -20.49
CA ALA A 8 4.54 0.50 -20.27
C ALA A 8 4.56 -0.64 -21.31
N LYS A 9 4.96 -0.36 -22.55
CA LYS A 9 5.10 -1.34 -23.64
C LYS A 9 6.50 -1.94 -23.75
N SER A 10 7.42 -1.59 -22.86
CA SER A 10 8.79 -2.11 -22.87
C SER A 10 8.86 -3.60 -22.56
N LYS A 11 10.03 -4.22 -22.79
CA LYS A 11 10.29 -5.64 -22.44
C LYS A 11 10.61 -5.86 -20.95
N LEU A 12 10.48 -4.83 -20.11
CA LEU A 12 10.76 -4.92 -18.69
C LEU A 12 9.77 -5.82 -17.94
N ALA A 13 10.22 -6.28 -16.77
CA ALA A 13 9.43 -6.72 -15.62
C ALA A 13 8.09 -6.00 -15.47
N PRO A 14 6.89 -6.60 -15.30
CA PRO A 14 5.69 -5.80 -15.00
C PRO A 14 5.87 -4.85 -13.80
N TRP A 15 6.43 -5.33 -12.68
CA TRP A 15 6.77 -4.49 -11.53
C TRP A 15 7.84 -3.43 -11.86
N GLN A 16 8.83 -3.76 -12.70
CA GLN A 16 9.84 -2.80 -13.18
C GLN A 16 9.24 -1.70 -14.06
N ARG A 17 8.22 -1.99 -14.87
CA ARG A 17 7.50 -0.98 -15.65
C ARG A 17 6.78 0.00 -14.72
N LEU A 18 6.08 -0.51 -13.70
CA LEU A 18 5.40 0.33 -12.72
C LEU A 18 6.39 1.19 -11.92
N ASP A 19 7.53 0.63 -11.53
CA ASP A 19 8.59 1.35 -10.84
C ASP A 19 9.23 2.43 -11.72
N ALA A 20 9.51 2.13 -13.00
CA ALA A 20 10.01 3.10 -13.96
C ALA A 20 9.00 4.24 -14.22
N LEU A 21 7.69 3.95 -14.27
CA LEU A 21 6.68 4.99 -14.35
C LEU A 21 6.74 5.92 -13.13
N LYS A 22 6.81 5.36 -11.92
CA LYS A 22 6.91 6.13 -10.66
C LYS A 22 8.18 6.94 -10.55
N THR A 23 9.28 6.44 -11.12
CA THR A 23 10.61 7.05 -10.97
C THR A 23 10.89 8.10 -12.05
N PHE A 24 10.43 7.89 -13.28
CA PHE A 24 10.80 8.75 -14.41
C PHE A 24 9.62 9.50 -15.02
N PHE A 25 8.45 8.86 -15.15
CA PHE A 25 7.32 9.46 -15.86
C PHE A 25 6.53 10.43 -14.99
N PHE A 26 6.07 10.03 -13.80
CA PHE A 26 5.30 10.93 -12.95
C PHE A 26 6.12 12.13 -12.44
N PRO A 27 7.40 11.95 -12.02
CA PRO A 27 8.22 13.07 -11.57
C PRO A 27 8.49 14.12 -12.65
N SER A 28 8.48 13.77 -13.94
CA SER A 28 8.75 14.74 -15.01
C SER A 28 7.73 15.88 -15.09
N PHE A 29 6.52 15.69 -14.54
CA PHE A 29 5.49 16.73 -14.51
C PHE A 29 5.58 17.66 -13.30
N VAL A 30 6.33 17.29 -12.25
CA VAL A 30 6.31 18.00 -10.96
C VAL A 30 6.70 19.47 -11.10
N PHE A 31 7.74 19.76 -11.89
CA PHE A 31 8.17 21.14 -12.13
C PHE A 31 7.06 21.99 -12.77
N GLN A 32 6.48 21.50 -13.87
CA GLN A 32 5.44 22.20 -14.62
C GLN A 32 4.15 22.36 -13.81
N MET A 33 3.82 21.40 -12.94
CA MET A 33 2.71 21.52 -12.00
C MET A 33 3.00 22.58 -10.93
N ARG A 34 4.23 22.63 -10.39
CA ARG A 34 4.63 23.64 -9.40
C ARG A 34 4.66 25.06 -9.96
N THR A 35 5.06 25.23 -11.22
CA THR A 35 5.01 26.53 -11.91
C THR A 35 3.63 26.86 -12.48
N GLN A 36 2.62 26.03 -12.17
CA GLN A 36 1.22 26.23 -12.58
C GLN A 36 0.97 26.27 -14.09
N GLN A 37 1.92 25.78 -14.90
CA GLN A 37 1.83 25.73 -16.36
C GLN A 37 0.80 24.71 -16.85
N LEU A 38 0.62 23.62 -16.09
CA LEU A 38 -0.33 22.56 -16.42
C LEU A 38 -1.62 22.72 -15.62
N SER A 39 -2.75 22.53 -16.30
CA SER A 39 -4.06 22.50 -15.66
C SER A 39 -4.42 21.09 -15.20
N LYS A 40 -5.42 21.01 -14.31
CA LYS A 40 -5.99 19.74 -13.88
C LYS A 40 -6.60 18.94 -15.04
N SER A 41 -7.21 19.62 -16.01
CA SER A 41 -7.76 19.01 -17.23
C SER A 41 -6.67 18.38 -18.08
N ASP A 42 -5.52 19.05 -18.26
CA ASP A 42 -4.40 18.51 -19.02
C ASP A 42 -3.87 17.23 -18.37
N MET A 43 -3.72 17.24 -17.05
CA MET A 43 -3.27 16.07 -16.29
C MET A 43 -4.29 14.94 -16.26
N LYS A 44 -5.59 15.26 -16.33
CA LYS A 44 -6.63 14.25 -16.48
C LYS A 44 -6.52 13.50 -17.82
N ILE A 45 -6.19 14.19 -18.91
CA ILE A 45 -5.93 13.54 -20.22
C ILE A 45 -4.77 12.55 -20.09
N VAL A 46 -3.71 12.93 -19.38
CA VAL A 46 -2.55 12.05 -19.15
C VAL A 46 -2.92 10.84 -18.27
N ASP A 47 -3.67 11.06 -17.19
CA ASP A 47 -4.17 9.99 -16.31
C ASP A 47 -5.04 8.99 -17.09
N ASP A 48 -5.94 9.48 -17.93
CA ASP A 48 -6.85 8.64 -18.72
C ASP A 48 -6.11 7.87 -19.83
N PHE A 49 -5.00 8.41 -20.35
CA PHE A 49 -4.12 7.71 -21.29
C PHE A 49 -3.26 6.62 -20.63
N ILE A 50 -2.65 6.91 -19.47
CA ILE A 50 -1.69 5.99 -18.83
C ILE A 50 -2.38 4.86 -18.06
N ARG A 51 -3.59 5.10 -17.54
CA ARG A 51 -4.31 4.15 -16.68
C ARG A 51 -4.62 2.82 -17.38
N PRO A 52 -5.11 2.77 -18.63
CA PRO A 52 -5.27 1.51 -19.35
C PRO A 52 -3.95 0.73 -19.48
N LEU A 53 -2.85 1.42 -19.80
CA LEU A 53 -1.52 0.79 -19.91
C LEU A 53 -1.01 0.21 -18.58
N ILE A 54 -1.37 0.85 -17.47
CA ILE A 54 -1.10 0.31 -16.13
C ILE A 54 -1.97 -0.94 -15.88
N LYS A 55 -3.26 -0.91 -16.21
CA LYS A 55 -4.15 -2.08 -16.09
C LYS A 55 -3.66 -3.26 -16.93
N ASP A 56 -3.19 -3.01 -18.15
CA ASP A 56 -2.56 -4.01 -19.01
C ASP A 56 -1.31 -4.63 -18.37
N THR A 57 -0.49 -3.80 -17.71
CA THR A 57 0.70 -4.27 -16.98
C THR A 57 0.34 -5.19 -15.81
N LEU A 58 -0.84 -5.00 -15.21
CA LEU A 58 -1.42 -5.85 -14.16
C LEU A 58 -2.23 -7.02 -14.72
N TYR A 59 -2.41 -7.07 -16.04
CA TYR A 59 -3.27 -8.00 -16.76
C TYR A 59 -4.75 -7.94 -16.36
N VAL A 60 -5.23 -6.85 -15.77
CA VAL A 60 -6.64 -6.73 -15.34
C VAL A 60 -7.49 -5.99 -16.37
N ASP A 61 -8.78 -6.30 -16.42
CA ASP A 61 -9.72 -5.67 -17.33
C ASP A 61 -10.07 -4.23 -16.89
N GLU A 62 -10.71 -3.45 -17.76
CA GLU A 62 -11.10 -2.07 -17.45
C GLU A 62 -12.06 -1.94 -16.26
N SER A 63 -12.83 -3.00 -15.95
CA SER A 63 -13.71 -3.09 -14.78
C SER A 63 -12.96 -3.11 -13.44
N ALA A 64 -11.63 -3.29 -13.45
CA ALA A 64 -10.82 -3.23 -12.25
C ALA A 64 -10.92 -1.85 -11.57
N ALA A 65 -11.13 -1.88 -10.26
CA ALA A 65 -11.22 -0.71 -9.40
C ALA A 65 -9.97 0.16 -9.53
N ASN A 66 -10.16 1.44 -9.87
CA ASN A 66 -9.06 2.40 -10.02
C ASN A 66 -8.37 2.70 -8.69
N GLU A 67 -9.11 2.53 -7.59
CA GLU A 67 -8.64 2.62 -6.22
C GLU A 67 -7.45 1.67 -5.96
N TYR A 68 -7.40 0.52 -6.64
CA TYR A 68 -6.29 -0.43 -6.54
C TYR A 68 -4.96 0.15 -7.06
N ILE A 69 -5.05 1.04 -8.06
CA ILE A 69 -3.92 1.69 -8.72
C ILE A 69 -3.41 2.86 -7.86
N TYR A 70 -4.33 3.71 -7.42
CA TYR A 70 -3.97 4.98 -6.76
C TYR A 70 -3.82 4.86 -5.24
N GLY A 71 -4.42 3.84 -4.62
CA GLY A 71 -4.44 3.67 -3.18
C GLY A 71 -3.07 3.38 -2.55
N SER A 72 -3.01 3.50 -1.22
CA SER A 72 -1.77 3.46 -0.45
C SER A 72 -0.96 2.16 -0.58
N ALA A 73 0.30 2.26 -1.00
CA ALA A 73 1.22 1.12 -1.04
C ALA A 73 1.44 0.48 0.35
N LYS A 74 1.30 1.26 1.43
CA LYS A 74 1.38 0.74 2.81
C LYS A 74 0.24 -0.25 3.12
N MET A 75 -0.91 -0.10 2.45
CA MET A 75 -2.08 -0.97 2.56
C MET A 75 -2.10 -2.05 1.47
N GLY A 76 -0.94 -2.31 0.84
CA GLY A 76 -0.80 -3.40 -0.12
C GLY A 76 -1.39 -3.13 -1.52
N LEU A 77 -1.58 -1.85 -1.84
CA LEU A 77 -2.05 -1.34 -3.15
C LEU A 77 -0.85 -0.86 -3.98
N LEU A 78 -1.10 -0.31 -5.17
CA LEU A 78 0.00 0.08 -6.06
C LEU A 78 0.62 1.45 -5.73
N GLY A 79 -0.12 2.42 -5.20
CA GLY A 79 0.41 3.74 -4.86
C GLY A 79 0.95 4.52 -6.06
N ILE A 80 0.32 4.38 -7.23
CA ILE A 80 0.62 5.19 -8.41
C ILE A 80 0.07 6.61 -8.17
N PRO A 81 0.84 7.68 -8.45
CA PRO A 81 0.32 9.05 -8.39
C PRO A 81 -0.77 9.29 -9.44
N LYS A 82 -1.87 9.94 -9.05
CA LYS A 82 -2.87 10.45 -9.99
C LYS A 82 -2.58 11.92 -10.27
N LEU A 83 -2.14 12.23 -11.50
CA LEU A 83 -1.59 13.55 -11.83
C LEU A 83 -2.60 14.68 -11.67
N SER A 84 -3.88 14.43 -12.00
CA SER A 84 -4.96 15.39 -11.81
C SER A 84 -5.19 15.79 -10.34
N GLU A 85 -4.88 14.91 -9.39
CA GLU A 85 -4.91 15.21 -7.95
C GLU A 85 -3.60 15.83 -7.48
N GLU A 86 -2.46 15.40 -8.03
CA GLU A 86 -1.15 15.99 -7.75
C GLU A 86 -1.12 17.49 -8.08
N VAL A 87 -1.80 17.95 -9.14
CA VAL A 87 -1.96 19.38 -9.43
C VAL A 87 -2.57 20.11 -8.23
N ASP A 88 -3.67 19.60 -7.68
CA ASP A 88 -4.35 20.22 -6.54
C ASP A 88 -3.46 20.25 -5.30
N ILE A 89 -2.73 19.15 -5.05
CA ILE A 89 -1.75 19.06 -3.97
C ILE A 89 -0.68 20.15 -4.11
N MET A 90 -0.16 20.35 -5.33
CA MET A 90 0.85 21.39 -5.58
C MET A 90 0.30 22.81 -5.42
N MET A 91 -0.97 23.06 -5.78
CA MET A 91 -1.58 24.37 -5.58
C MET A 91 -1.68 24.73 -4.09
N VAL A 92 -2.14 23.79 -3.26
CA VAL A 92 -2.22 23.97 -1.80
C VAL A 92 -0.83 24.08 -1.18
N ASP A 93 0.10 23.20 -1.55
CA ASP A 93 1.50 23.22 -1.05
C ASP A 93 2.20 24.54 -1.38
N ASN A 94 2.05 25.05 -2.61
CA ASN A 94 2.65 26.30 -3.02
C ASN A 94 2.03 27.51 -2.30
N ALA A 95 0.70 27.58 -2.22
CA ALA A 95 0.01 28.68 -1.52
C ALA A 95 0.39 28.73 -0.04
N PHE A 96 0.37 27.58 0.64
CA PHE A 96 0.80 27.52 2.04
C PHE A 96 2.26 27.95 2.17
N LYS A 97 3.13 27.50 1.26
CA LYS A 97 4.54 27.88 1.29
C LYS A 97 4.72 29.37 1.10
N LEU A 98 4.02 30.03 0.17
CA LEU A 98 4.13 31.48 -0.03
C LEU A 98 3.72 32.24 1.24
N LEU A 99 2.56 31.91 1.82
CA LEU A 99 2.03 32.55 3.03
C LEU A 99 2.88 32.27 4.29
N SER A 100 3.58 31.14 4.35
CA SER A 100 4.47 30.74 5.45
C SER A 100 5.97 30.89 5.11
N SER A 101 6.31 31.77 4.17
CA SER A 101 7.70 31.98 3.78
C SER A 101 8.57 32.43 4.95
N LYS A 102 9.83 31.96 4.98
CA LYS A 102 10.84 32.43 5.94
C LYS A 102 11.48 33.75 5.49
N ASP A 103 11.44 34.02 4.18
CA ASP A 103 11.89 35.29 3.64
C ASP A 103 10.79 36.32 3.88
N ILE A 104 11.13 37.35 4.67
CA ILE A 104 10.23 38.42 5.08
C ILE A 104 9.60 39.10 3.87
N ARG A 105 10.38 39.39 2.82
CA ARG A 105 9.87 40.08 1.62
C ARG A 105 8.87 39.23 0.85
N ILE A 106 9.17 37.93 0.69
CA ILE A 106 8.23 37.02 0.01
C ILE A 106 6.96 36.85 0.84
N HIS A 107 7.09 36.79 2.17
CA HIS A 107 5.95 36.69 3.06
C HIS A 107 5.06 37.94 2.96
N GLU A 108 5.63 39.14 3.10
CA GLU A 108 4.91 40.41 2.98
C GLU A 108 4.20 40.51 1.62
N LEU A 109 4.92 40.30 0.51
CA LEU A 109 4.35 40.34 -0.84
C LEU A 109 3.22 39.32 -1.04
N ALA A 110 3.36 38.10 -0.50
CA ALA A 110 2.32 37.08 -0.63
C ALA A 110 1.05 37.45 0.16
N TRP A 111 1.22 38.08 1.33
CA TRP A 111 0.10 38.55 2.16
C TRP A 111 -0.59 39.78 1.56
N GLU A 112 0.18 40.71 1.00
CA GLU A 112 -0.36 41.85 0.25
C GLU A 112 -1.14 41.37 -0.99
N ASP A 113 -0.54 40.49 -1.81
CA ASP A 113 -1.15 39.98 -3.05
C ASP A 113 -2.44 39.19 -2.80
N ILE A 114 -2.49 38.34 -1.75
CA ILE A 114 -3.73 37.62 -1.44
C ILE A 114 -4.81 38.54 -0.89
N LEU A 115 -4.45 39.52 -0.05
CA LEU A 115 -5.41 40.47 0.50
C LEU A 115 -5.96 41.37 -0.60
N GLU A 116 -5.10 41.94 -1.45
CA GLU A 116 -5.52 42.74 -2.62
C GLU A 116 -6.44 41.93 -3.54
N HIS A 117 -6.10 40.66 -3.81
CA HIS A 117 -6.94 39.77 -4.60
C HIS A 117 -8.32 39.52 -3.97
N ILE A 118 -8.41 39.42 -2.63
CA ILE A 118 -9.67 39.23 -1.93
C ILE A 118 -10.47 40.54 -1.87
N THR A 119 -9.87 41.64 -1.44
CA THR A 119 -10.54 42.93 -1.27
C THR A 119 -11.04 43.49 -2.60
N THR A 120 -10.30 43.30 -3.69
CA THR A 120 -10.76 43.65 -5.04
C THR A 120 -12.05 42.90 -5.43
N ARG A 121 -12.26 41.69 -4.90
CA ARG A 121 -13.42 40.85 -5.20
C ARG A 121 -14.60 41.08 -4.28
N THR A 122 -14.35 41.22 -2.98
CA THR A 122 -15.41 41.31 -1.95
C THR A 122 -15.72 42.74 -1.54
N LYS A 123 -14.83 43.71 -1.81
CA LYS A 123 -14.87 45.09 -1.32
C LYS A 123 -14.90 45.21 0.21
N LEU A 124 -14.43 44.17 0.91
CA LEU A 124 -14.30 44.15 2.37
C LEU A 124 -12.93 44.68 2.79
N ASP A 125 -12.81 45.15 4.04
CA ASP A 125 -11.55 45.62 4.60
C ASP A 125 -10.56 44.46 4.83
N PRO A 126 -9.26 44.65 4.54
CA PRO A 126 -8.26 43.59 4.62
C PRO A 126 -8.12 43.08 6.06
N SER A 127 -8.29 41.77 6.26
CA SER A 127 -8.04 41.12 7.53
C SER A 127 -7.58 39.66 7.35
N PRO A 128 -6.79 39.10 8.29
CA PRO A 128 -6.35 37.70 8.23
C PRO A 128 -7.52 36.70 8.17
N SER A 129 -8.64 37.00 8.82
CA SER A 129 -9.84 36.16 8.83
C SER A 129 -10.48 36.06 7.44
N LEU A 130 -10.31 37.05 6.56
CA LEU A 130 -10.76 36.96 5.16
C LEU A 130 -9.97 35.92 4.36
N ILE A 131 -8.67 35.75 4.64
CA ILE A 131 -7.85 34.72 3.98
C ILE A 131 -8.39 33.34 4.33
N GLU A 132 -8.67 33.10 5.61
CA GLU A 132 -9.29 31.86 6.09
C GLU A 132 -10.62 31.59 5.38
N LYS A 133 -11.55 32.55 5.42
CA LYS A 133 -12.86 32.43 4.75
C LYS A 133 -12.72 32.15 3.25
N TYR A 134 -11.84 32.90 2.58
CA TYR A 134 -11.63 32.77 1.14
C TYR A 134 -11.07 31.41 0.75
N LEU A 135 -9.98 30.96 1.38
CA LEU A 135 -9.31 29.71 1.04
C LEU A 135 -10.15 28.47 1.40
N ASN A 136 -10.98 28.56 2.44
CA ASN A 136 -11.97 27.54 2.79
C ASN A 136 -13.17 27.52 1.83
N GLY A 137 -13.29 28.51 0.95
CA GLY A 137 -14.33 28.57 -0.05
C GLY A 137 -15.72 28.86 0.49
N VAL A 138 -15.82 29.46 1.69
CA VAL A 138 -17.09 29.84 2.31
C VAL A 138 -17.88 30.75 1.35
N GLN A 139 -19.14 30.40 1.13
CA GLN A 139 -20.07 31.19 0.33
C GLN A 139 -20.97 31.99 1.27
N ASP A 140 -20.52 33.16 1.68
CA ASP A 140 -21.34 34.09 2.45
C ASP A 140 -22.21 34.95 1.51
N GLU A 141 -23.36 35.44 1.99
CA GLU A 141 -24.20 36.44 1.30
C GLU A 141 -23.41 37.73 0.95
N GLU A 142 -22.27 37.94 1.61
CA GLU A 142 -21.36 39.10 1.59
C GLU A 142 -20.37 39.14 0.41
N GLY A 143 -20.59 38.38 -0.67
CA GLY A 143 -19.91 38.66 -1.96
C GLY A 143 -18.86 37.66 -2.43
N PHE A 144 -18.71 36.49 -1.79
CA PHE A 144 -17.93 35.38 -2.36
C PHE A 144 -18.67 34.61 -3.48
N ARG A 145 -19.49 35.31 -4.27
CA ARG A 145 -20.22 34.71 -5.40
C ARG A 145 -19.24 34.20 -6.46
N HIS A 146 -19.68 33.20 -7.22
CA HIS A 146 -19.05 32.73 -8.45
C HIS A 146 -19.09 33.81 -9.54
N THR A 147 -18.49 34.98 -9.33
CA THR A 147 -18.14 35.85 -10.45
C THR A 147 -17.05 35.11 -11.23
N SER A 148 -17.41 34.68 -12.43
CA SER A 148 -16.53 34.14 -13.46
C SER A 148 -15.39 35.13 -13.69
N CYS A 149 -14.30 34.95 -12.95
CA CYS A 149 -13.10 35.75 -13.10
C CYS A 149 -12.28 35.11 -14.23
N PRO A 150 -12.04 35.83 -15.35
CA PRO A 150 -11.28 35.30 -16.48
C PRO A 150 -9.79 35.08 -16.15
N TYR A 151 -9.30 35.61 -15.03
CA TYR A 151 -7.91 35.52 -14.62
C TYR A 151 -7.73 34.50 -13.48
N SER A 152 -6.99 33.44 -13.78
CA SER A 152 -6.61 32.39 -12.85
C SER A 152 -5.37 32.83 -12.08
N SER A 153 -5.51 33.21 -10.81
CA SER A 153 -4.39 33.53 -9.92
C SER A 153 -3.98 32.31 -9.10
N THR A 154 -2.79 32.38 -8.50
CA THR A 154 -2.31 31.36 -7.54
C THR A 154 -3.36 31.10 -6.45
N TRP A 155 -4.00 32.15 -5.94
CA TRP A 155 -4.97 32.06 -4.84
C TRP A 155 -6.31 31.48 -5.27
N SER A 156 -6.82 31.83 -6.46
CA SER A 156 -8.08 31.25 -6.95
C SER A 156 -7.92 29.76 -7.25
N ARG A 157 -6.75 29.35 -7.76
CA ARG A 157 -6.40 27.93 -7.95
C ARG A 157 -6.23 27.19 -6.63
N ALA A 158 -5.56 27.81 -5.65
CA ALA A 158 -5.39 27.24 -4.31
C ALA A 158 -6.71 27.06 -3.57
N ARG A 159 -7.62 28.05 -3.62
CA ARG A 159 -8.99 27.93 -3.09
C ARG A 159 -9.72 26.74 -3.72
N ALA A 160 -9.75 26.69 -5.06
CA ALA A 160 -10.46 25.62 -5.77
C ALA A 160 -9.86 24.23 -5.48
N ALA A 161 -8.53 24.13 -5.37
CA ALA A 161 -7.85 22.91 -4.97
C ALA A 161 -8.16 22.53 -3.51
N SER A 162 -8.22 23.50 -2.61
CA SER A 162 -8.50 23.28 -1.19
C SER A 162 -9.89 22.66 -0.98
N THR A 163 -10.90 23.21 -1.65
CA THR A 163 -12.26 22.66 -1.63
C THR A 163 -12.31 21.23 -2.17
N ARG A 164 -11.58 20.93 -3.26
CA ARG A 164 -11.56 19.57 -3.84
C ARG A 164 -10.83 18.55 -2.98
N LEU A 165 -9.79 18.98 -2.26
CA LEU A 165 -9.02 18.14 -1.36
C LEU A 165 -9.67 18.00 0.02
N GLY A 166 -10.69 18.81 0.34
CA GLY A 166 -11.34 18.81 1.64
C GLY A 166 -10.41 19.30 2.77
N VAL A 167 -9.49 20.22 2.47
CA VAL A 167 -8.57 20.79 3.47
C VAL A 167 -9.11 22.09 4.02
N THR A 168 -8.84 22.35 5.29
CA THR A 168 -9.29 23.55 5.99
C THR A 168 -8.10 24.39 6.41
N TRP A 169 -8.13 25.66 6.07
CA TRP A 169 -7.16 26.67 6.49
C TRP A 169 -7.64 27.35 7.75
N ARG A 170 -6.71 27.71 8.65
CA ARG A 170 -6.96 28.64 9.75
C ARG A 170 -5.91 29.75 9.74
N CYS A 171 -6.38 30.96 9.96
CA CYS A 171 -5.58 32.18 9.92
C CYS A 171 -6.18 33.20 10.89
N ARG A 172 -5.83 33.09 12.17
CA ARG A 172 -6.36 33.99 13.23
C ARG A 172 -5.62 35.33 13.24
N GLU A 173 -4.31 35.28 13.10
CA GLU A 173 -3.41 36.43 13.16
C GLU A 173 -2.35 36.35 12.06
N TYR A 174 -1.67 37.48 11.82
CA TYR A 174 -0.54 37.53 10.90
C TYR A 174 0.55 36.53 11.31
N GLY A 175 0.83 35.55 10.45
CA GLY A 175 1.85 34.53 10.69
C GLY A 175 1.39 33.30 11.50
N ASP A 176 0.12 33.21 11.88
CA ASP A 176 -0.51 32.04 12.51
C ASP A 176 -1.34 31.24 11.49
N LEU A 177 -0.63 30.61 10.54
CA LEU A 177 -1.22 29.83 9.45
C LEU A 177 -1.18 28.34 9.78
N GLU A 178 -2.37 27.73 9.83
CA GLU A 178 -2.54 26.29 10.01
C GLU A 178 -3.29 25.68 8.82
N LEU A 179 -2.92 24.46 8.46
CA LEU A 179 -3.60 23.64 7.47
C LEU A 179 -4.05 22.32 8.10
N HIS A 180 -5.36 22.10 8.13
CA HIS A 180 -6.00 20.92 8.64
C HIS A 180 -6.23 19.92 7.50
N ILE A 181 -5.68 18.72 7.65
CA ILE A 181 -5.81 17.61 6.71
C ILE A 181 -6.20 16.37 7.52
N ASP A 182 -7.43 15.89 7.31
CA ASP A 182 -8.02 14.85 8.18
C ASP A 182 -7.90 15.28 9.67
N ASP A 183 -7.31 14.41 10.51
CA ASP A 183 -7.06 14.66 11.93
C ASP A 183 -5.74 15.40 12.22
N LYS A 184 -4.98 15.80 11.18
CA LYS A 184 -3.65 16.42 11.32
C LYS A 184 -3.72 17.92 11.15
N VAL A 185 -3.01 18.63 12.03
CA VAL A 185 -2.78 20.07 11.93
C VAL A 185 -1.34 20.31 11.51
N LEU A 186 -1.13 20.99 10.38
CA LEU A 186 0.19 21.37 9.89
C LEU A 186 0.39 22.87 10.06
N THR A 187 1.52 23.24 10.66
CA THR A 187 1.90 24.64 10.88
C THR A 187 3.08 25.02 9.98
N LYS A 188 3.56 26.26 10.08
CA LYS A 188 4.78 26.74 9.41
C LYS A 188 6.02 25.85 9.64
N ILE A 189 6.09 25.13 10.75
CA ILE A 189 7.19 24.21 11.06
C ILE A 189 7.15 22.98 10.13
N ASP A 190 5.96 22.53 9.76
CA ASP A 190 5.73 21.36 8.91
C ASP A 190 5.66 21.68 7.41
N ARG A 191 6.10 22.88 6.99
CA ARG A 191 6.08 23.37 5.60
C ARG A 191 6.64 22.38 4.57
N LYS A 192 7.64 21.56 4.95
CA LYS A 192 8.22 20.54 4.06
C LYS A 192 7.37 19.28 3.92
N LYS A 193 6.45 19.03 4.86
CA LYS A 193 5.65 17.79 4.94
C LYS A 193 4.29 17.89 4.27
N ILE A 194 3.79 19.08 3.94
CA ILE A 194 2.43 19.31 3.40
C ILE A 194 2.12 18.42 2.21
N CYS A 195 2.95 18.50 1.17
CA CYS A 195 2.82 17.67 -0.03
C CYS A 195 2.77 16.17 0.30
N LYS A 196 3.64 15.68 1.21
CA LYS A 196 3.66 14.29 1.65
C LYS A 196 2.36 13.92 2.39
N THR A 197 1.90 14.76 3.31
CA THR A 197 0.71 14.53 4.12
C THR A 197 -0.55 14.48 3.26
N LEU A 198 -0.71 15.40 2.30
CA LEU A 198 -1.83 15.41 1.35
C LEU A 198 -1.85 14.15 0.47
N LYS A 199 -0.69 13.74 -0.06
CA LYS A 199 -0.59 12.50 -0.84
C LYS A 199 -0.97 11.28 -0.01
N GLU A 200 -0.49 11.20 1.24
CA GLU A 200 -0.83 10.08 2.13
C GLU A 200 -2.31 10.05 2.49
N SER A 201 -2.92 11.20 2.78
CA SER A 201 -4.35 11.34 3.06
C SER A 201 -5.21 10.82 1.90
N LEU A 202 -5.00 11.34 0.68
CA LEU A 202 -5.73 10.89 -0.51
C LEU A 202 -5.53 9.39 -0.78
N ARG A 203 -4.29 8.89 -0.73
CA ARG A 203 -4.00 7.47 -0.96
C ARG A 203 -4.69 6.57 0.06
N ASN A 204 -4.84 7.04 1.30
CA ASN A 204 -5.58 6.30 2.34
C ASN A 204 -7.09 6.36 2.10
N CYS A 205 -7.62 7.48 1.59
CA CYS A 205 -9.02 7.59 1.16
C CYS A 205 -9.32 6.57 0.05
N TRP A 206 -8.53 6.57 -1.03
CA TRP A 206 -8.59 5.57 -2.10
C TRP A 206 -8.54 4.12 -1.57
N ALA A 207 -7.67 3.85 -0.59
CA ALA A 207 -7.56 2.52 0.00
C ALA A 207 -8.82 2.11 0.79
N LYS A 208 -9.38 3.02 1.58
CA LYS A 208 -10.64 2.81 2.31
C LYS A 208 -11.81 2.57 1.36
N ASP A 209 -11.90 3.36 0.29
CA ASP A 209 -12.94 3.22 -0.74
C ASP A 209 -12.87 1.85 -1.41
N LEU A 210 -11.67 1.33 -1.70
CA LEU A 210 -11.54 -0.02 -2.24
C LEU A 210 -11.99 -1.08 -1.25
N ILE A 211 -11.53 -0.99 0.00
CA ILE A 211 -11.86 -1.97 1.05
C ILE A 211 -13.37 -2.03 1.28
N ALA A 212 -14.06 -0.89 1.17
CA ALA A 212 -15.51 -0.82 1.29
C ALA A 212 -16.26 -1.52 0.13
N LYS A 213 -15.61 -1.82 -1.00
CA LYS A 213 -16.26 -2.51 -2.14
C LYS A 213 -16.49 -4.00 -1.81
N PRO A 214 -17.74 -4.49 -1.87
CA PRO A 214 -18.05 -5.87 -1.45
C PRO A 214 -17.29 -6.96 -2.20
N SER A 215 -17.10 -6.80 -3.53
CA SER A 215 -16.44 -7.82 -4.36
C SER A 215 -14.92 -7.59 -4.45
N GLN A 216 -14.49 -6.47 -5.03
CA GLN A 216 -13.06 -6.23 -5.29
C GLN A 216 -12.24 -5.83 -4.05
N GLY A 217 -12.91 -5.42 -2.96
CA GLY A 217 -12.28 -4.97 -1.72
C GLY A 217 -12.00 -6.07 -0.69
N ALA A 218 -12.72 -7.19 -0.76
CA ALA A 218 -12.72 -8.22 0.29
C ALA A 218 -11.31 -8.79 0.57
N ALA A 219 -10.55 -9.16 -0.47
CA ALA A 219 -9.19 -9.67 -0.27
C ALA A 219 -8.20 -8.56 0.13
N ILE A 220 -8.48 -7.31 -0.23
CA ILE A 220 -7.62 -6.17 0.11
C ILE A 220 -7.70 -5.87 1.60
N GLU A 221 -8.88 -6.00 2.22
CA GLU A 221 -9.05 -5.85 3.67
C GLU A 221 -8.05 -6.73 4.45
N VAL A 222 -7.92 -7.99 4.06
CA VAL A 222 -6.99 -8.95 4.70
C VAL A 222 -5.54 -8.68 4.31
N THR A 223 -5.25 -8.50 3.01
CA THR A 223 -3.87 -8.33 2.53
C THR A 223 -3.24 -7.01 3.00
N SER A 224 -4.04 -5.99 3.29
CA SER A 224 -3.58 -4.70 3.81
C SER A 224 -3.05 -4.74 5.25
N ARG A 225 -3.37 -5.79 6.02
CA ARG A 225 -2.99 -5.91 7.43
C ARG A 225 -1.48 -6.07 7.65
N HIS A 226 -0.75 -6.60 6.66
CA HIS A 226 0.69 -6.81 6.79
C HIS A 226 1.42 -6.59 5.47
N LYS A 227 2.54 -5.85 5.52
CA LYS A 227 3.32 -5.46 4.32
C LYS A 227 3.85 -6.67 3.52
N ALA A 228 4.16 -7.78 4.19
CA ALA A 228 4.66 -8.99 3.52
C ALA A 228 3.67 -9.53 2.47
N SER A 229 2.37 -9.32 2.68
CA SER A 229 1.32 -9.73 1.73
C SER A 229 1.52 -9.11 0.36
N SER A 230 2.11 -7.91 0.27
CA SER A 230 2.27 -7.17 -0.98
C SER A 230 3.73 -6.85 -1.31
N HIS A 231 4.69 -7.55 -0.72
CA HIS A 231 6.12 -7.28 -0.92
C HIS A 231 6.53 -7.34 -2.40
N PHE A 232 5.93 -8.25 -3.16
CA PHE A 232 6.21 -8.47 -4.58
C PHE A 232 5.79 -7.31 -5.49
N LEU A 233 4.94 -6.39 -5.04
CA LEU A 233 4.46 -5.28 -5.87
C LEU A 233 5.60 -4.35 -6.31
N ARG A 234 6.64 -4.21 -5.49
CA ARG A 234 7.80 -3.33 -5.75
C ARG A 234 8.95 -4.09 -6.40
N SER A 235 9.37 -5.21 -5.81
CA SER A 235 10.56 -5.93 -6.25
C SER A 235 10.29 -7.09 -7.22
N GLY A 236 9.06 -7.61 -7.24
CA GLY A 236 8.75 -8.88 -7.89
C GLY A 236 9.36 -10.10 -7.19
N ASP A 237 9.90 -9.92 -5.97
CA ASP A 237 10.53 -11.02 -5.26
C ASP A 237 9.56 -12.18 -5.04
N PHE A 238 10.11 -13.39 -5.12
CA PHE A 238 9.40 -14.65 -4.93
C PHE A 238 8.11 -14.80 -5.78
N THR A 239 7.98 -14.05 -6.87
CA THR A 239 6.78 -14.01 -7.70
C THR A 239 7.15 -14.27 -9.16
N THR A 240 6.54 -15.29 -9.76
CA THR A 240 6.75 -15.58 -11.19
C THR A 240 5.86 -14.69 -12.07
N PHE A 241 6.13 -14.64 -13.38
CA PHE A 241 5.25 -13.94 -14.31
C PHE A 241 3.85 -14.55 -14.39
N ALA A 242 3.71 -15.85 -14.14
CA ALA A 242 2.39 -16.49 -14.07
C ALA A 242 1.63 -16.02 -12.81
N ASP A 243 2.33 -15.97 -11.67
CA ASP A 243 1.75 -15.47 -10.41
C ASP A 243 1.32 -14.01 -10.54
N TRP A 244 2.13 -13.17 -11.19
CA TRP A 244 1.79 -11.77 -11.43
C TRP A 244 0.50 -11.62 -12.25
N ARG A 245 0.34 -12.37 -13.35
CA ARG A 245 -0.87 -12.37 -14.18
C ARG A 245 -2.13 -12.82 -13.42
N PHE A 246 -1.93 -13.65 -12.41
CA PHE A 246 -2.99 -14.25 -11.62
C PHE A 246 -3.39 -13.37 -10.41
N ILE A 247 -2.41 -12.90 -9.63
CA ILE A 247 -2.63 -12.39 -8.27
C ILE A 247 -3.47 -11.12 -8.24
N HIS A 248 -3.30 -10.21 -9.20
CA HIS A 248 -4.09 -8.97 -9.26
C HIS A 248 -5.56 -9.26 -9.55
N LYS A 249 -5.83 -10.15 -10.51
CA LYS A 249 -7.20 -10.62 -10.80
C LYS A 249 -7.80 -11.32 -9.59
N ALA A 250 -7.03 -12.19 -8.95
CA ALA A 250 -7.49 -12.95 -7.78
C ALA A 250 -7.89 -12.01 -6.63
N ARG A 251 -7.07 -10.99 -6.32
CA ARG A 251 -7.36 -10.02 -5.26
C ARG A 251 -8.57 -9.15 -5.53
N LEU A 252 -8.78 -8.77 -6.79
CA LEU A 252 -9.93 -7.97 -7.19
C LEU A 252 -11.16 -8.83 -7.50
N ASN A 253 -11.11 -10.14 -7.28
CA ASN A 253 -12.17 -11.07 -7.66
C ASN A 253 -12.59 -10.92 -9.14
N LEU A 254 -11.62 -10.83 -10.04
CA LEU A 254 -11.78 -10.69 -11.50
C LEU A 254 -11.32 -11.96 -12.26
N LEU A 255 -11.17 -13.09 -11.57
CA LEU A 255 -10.88 -14.35 -12.23
C LEU A 255 -12.10 -14.80 -13.06
N ARG A 256 -11.83 -15.40 -14.22
CA ARG A 256 -12.87 -15.92 -15.12
C ARG A 256 -13.43 -17.24 -14.59
N LEU A 257 -14.30 -17.10 -13.61
CA LEU A 257 -15.08 -18.17 -13.01
C LEU A 257 -16.56 -17.97 -13.39
N ASN A 258 -17.29 -19.06 -13.57
CA ASN A 258 -18.70 -18.99 -13.91
C ASN A 258 -19.55 -18.25 -12.87
N GLY A 259 -19.22 -18.32 -11.58
CA GLY A 259 -19.90 -17.57 -10.53
C GLY A 259 -19.55 -16.09 -10.50
N ASN A 260 -18.67 -15.63 -11.39
CA ASN A 260 -18.23 -14.24 -11.52
C ASN A 260 -18.69 -13.61 -12.85
N THR A 261 -19.76 -14.14 -13.45
CA THR A 261 -20.45 -13.57 -14.61
C THR A 261 -21.80 -12.96 -14.17
N PRO A 262 -21.82 -11.74 -13.60
CA PRO A 262 -23.04 -11.14 -13.07
C PRO A 262 -24.13 -10.82 -14.11
N TRP A 263 -23.83 -10.98 -15.41
CA TRP A 263 -24.80 -10.81 -16.51
C TRP A 263 -25.41 -12.13 -16.99
N ASP A 264 -24.97 -13.28 -16.47
CA ASP A 264 -25.45 -14.59 -16.90
C ASP A 264 -25.48 -15.58 -15.71
N ASP A 265 -26.62 -15.61 -15.03
CA ASP A 265 -26.87 -16.51 -13.90
C ASP A 265 -27.04 -17.97 -14.35
N SER A 266 -27.25 -18.23 -15.65
CA SER A 266 -27.49 -19.60 -16.16
C SER A 266 -26.22 -20.45 -16.16
N ILE A 267 -25.04 -19.81 -16.11
CA ILE A 267 -23.75 -20.48 -16.23
C ILE A 267 -23.09 -20.68 -14.87
N ALA A 268 -23.61 -20.11 -13.77
CA ALA A 268 -22.95 -20.01 -12.46
C ALA A 268 -22.36 -21.33 -11.92
N GLN A 269 -22.88 -22.48 -12.31
CA GLN A 269 -22.42 -23.80 -11.88
C GLN A 269 -20.93 -24.05 -12.18
N CYS A 270 -20.24 -24.73 -11.26
CA CYS A 270 -18.84 -25.10 -11.40
C CYS A 270 -18.61 -26.14 -12.50
N ARG A 271 -17.73 -25.79 -13.44
CA ARG A 271 -17.28 -26.62 -14.58
C ARG A 271 -16.61 -27.95 -14.20
N ARG A 272 -16.21 -28.14 -12.94
CA ARG A 272 -15.45 -29.32 -12.48
C ARG A 272 -16.16 -30.20 -11.47
N CYS A 273 -16.99 -29.64 -10.60
CA CYS A 273 -17.62 -30.40 -9.51
C CYS A 273 -19.12 -30.18 -9.38
N ASN A 274 -19.76 -29.48 -10.32
CA ASN A 274 -21.19 -29.23 -10.32
C ASN A 274 -21.71 -28.45 -9.09
N ALA A 275 -20.82 -27.86 -8.29
CA ALA A 275 -21.19 -26.92 -7.23
C ALA A 275 -22.03 -25.79 -7.82
N PRO A 276 -23.07 -25.31 -7.11
CA PRO A 276 -24.07 -24.39 -7.68
C PRO A 276 -23.48 -23.06 -8.15
N VAL A 277 -22.37 -22.59 -7.55
CA VAL A 277 -21.70 -21.34 -7.91
C VAL A 277 -20.19 -21.53 -8.00
N GLU A 278 -19.59 -21.18 -9.14
CA GLU A 278 -18.15 -21.22 -9.35
C GLU A 278 -17.46 -19.98 -8.77
N SER A 279 -17.11 -20.02 -7.49
CA SER A 279 -16.28 -19.02 -6.78
C SER A 279 -14.80 -19.41 -6.60
N THR A 280 -13.97 -18.48 -6.13
CA THR A 280 -12.57 -18.79 -5.77
C THR A 280 -12.46 -19.78 -4.60
N LEU A 281 -13.44 -19.78 -3.68
CA LEU A 281 -13.43 -20.58 -2.45
C LEU A 281 -13.73 -22.07 -2.71
N HIS A 282 -14.79 -22.39 -3.46
CA HIS A 282 -15.19 -23.78 -3.71
C HIS A 282 -14.27 -24.51 -4.71
N GLY A 283 -13.37 -23.80 -5.39
CA GLY A 283 -12.37 -24.39 -6.26
C GLY A 283 -11.33 -25.24 -5.51
N SER A 284 -11.19 -25.07 -4.19
CA SER A 284 -10.32 -25.89 -3.35
C SER A 284 -10.99 -27.21 -2.98
N GLN A 285 -10.69 -28.27 -3.71
CA GLN A 285 -11.19 -29.64 -3.41
C GLN A 285 -10.31 -30.40 -2.40
N GLU A 286 -9.22 -29.77 -1.96
CA GLU A 286 -8.29 -30.34 -1.00
C GLU A 286 -8.24 -29.48 0.26
N ALA A 287 -8.25 -30.11 1.43
CA ALA A 287 -7.92 -29.50 2.70
C ALA A 287 -6.64 -30.13 3.26
N LEU A 288 -5.71 -29.29 3.71
CA LEU A 288 -4.52 -29.72 4.43
C LEU A 288 -4.54 -29.14 5.84
N ILE A 289 -4.48 -30.02 6.83
CA ILE A 289 -4.17 -29.65 8.21
C ILE A 289 -2.66 -29.77 8.37
N LEU A 290 -1.98 -28.65 8.65
CA LEU A 290 -0.54 -28.60 8.86
C LEU A 290 -0.24 -28.11 10.27
N ASP A 291 0.41 -28.94 11.08
CA ASP A 291 0.87 -28.56 12.42
C ASP A 291 2.40 -28.55 12.50
N VAL A 292 2.96 -27.53 13.15
CA VAL A 292 4.40 -27.45 13.39
C VAL A 292 4.68 -27.86 14.83
N THR A 293 5.65 -28.74 15.05
CA THR A 293 5.99 -29.19 16.40
C THR A 293 7.48 -29.34 16.61
N VAL A 294 7.90 -29.04 17.84
CA VAL A 294 9.30 -29.06 18.25
C VAL A 294 9.48 -30.09 19.38
N PRO A 295 9.68 -31.39 19.05
CA PRO A 295 9.90 -32.40 20.07
C PRO A 295 11.34 -32.35 20.60
N TYR A 296 11.52 -32.82 21.83
CA TYR A 296 12.86 -33.16 22.30
C TYR A 296 13.37 -34.37 21.53
N GLU A 297 14.52 -34.23 20.91
CA GLU A 297 15.08 -35.18 19.95
C GLU A 297 15.82 -36.32 20.67
N ASN A 298 15.05 -37.26 21.21
CA ASN A 298 15.57 -38.52 21.75
C ASN A 298 15.41 -39.64 20.71
N ARG A 299 16.39 -39.73 19.81
CA ARG A 299 16.39 -40.62 18.62
C ARG A 299 15.25 -40.32 17.65
N TYR A 300 15.27 -40.97 16.49
CA TYR A 300 14.29 -40.75 15.43
C TYR A 300 12.85 -41.13 15.81
N GLN A 301 12.68 -42.07 16.74
CA GLN A 301 11.36 -42.48 17.24
C GLN A 301 10.59 -41.31 17.87
N ALA A 302 11.27 -40.30 18.44
CA ALA A 302 10.63 -39.09 18.93
C ALA A 302 9.91 -38.31 17.79
N PHE A 303 10.46 -38.32 16.57
CA PHE A 303 9.87 -37.66 15.42
C PHE A 303 8.67 -38.44 14.88
N GLU A 304 8.78 -39.77 14.80
CA GLU A 304 7.66 -40.64 14.40
C GLU A 304 6.50 -40.52 15.39
N ASN A 305 6.79 -40.56 16.69
CA ASN A 305 5.79 -40.39 17.74
C ASN A 305 5.13 -39.02 17.66
N ALA A 306 5.90 -37.93 17.53
CA ALA A 306 5.36 -36.57 17.40
C ALA A 306 4.46 -36.44 16.17
N ARG A 307 4.85 -36.99 15.02
CA ARG A 307 4.04 -36.99 13.80
C ARG A 307 2.74 -37.78 13.99
N ASN A 308 2.82 -38.99 14.53
CA ASN A 308 1.65 -39.83 14.81
C ASN A 308 0.70 -39.19 15.81
N GLU A 309 1.23 -38.50 16.83
CA GLU A 309 0.44 -37.74 17.78
C GLU A 309 -0.36 -36.63 17.09
N LYS A 310 0.25 -35.86 16.18
CA LYS A 310 -0.48 -34.83 15.41
C LYS A 310 -1.53 -35.44 14.50
N THR A 311 -1.20 -36.52 13.80
CA THR A 311 -2.19 -37.25 12.98
C THR A 311 -3.39 -37.68 13.82
N ARG A 312 -3.16 -38.22 15.02
CA ARG A 312 -4.23 -38.62 15.95
C ARG A 312 -5.02 -37.43 16.48
N LYS A 313 -4.33 -36.36 16.91
CA LYS A 313 -4.94 -35.14 17.47
C LYS A 313 -5.93 -34.50 16.50
N TYR A 314 -5.61 -34.49 15.21
CA TYR A 314 -6.43 -33.87 14.18
C TYR A 314 -7.32 -34.87 13.41
N ALA A 315 -7.39 -36.14 13.82
CA ALA A 315 -8.13 -37.19 13.12
C ALA A 315 -9.64 -36.90 13.04
N ASP A 316 -10.24 -36.41 14.13
CA ASP A 316 -11.67 -36.10 14.19
C ASP A 316 -11.99 -34.89 13.30
N ILE A 317 -11.15 -33.84 13.36
CA ILE A 317 -11.30 -32.65 12.51
C ILE A 317 -11.13 -33.02 11.04
N ALA A 318 -10.14 -33.85 10.71
CA ALA A 318 -9.94 -34.35 9.35
C ALA A 318 -11.17 -35.13 8.87
N SER A 319 -11.80 -35.92 9.75
CA SER A 319 -13.01 -36.69 9.44
C SER A 319 -14.22 -35.80 9.21
N LEU A 320 -14.35 -34.69 9.95
CA LEU A 320 -15.38 -33.67 9.71
C LEU A 320 -15.17 -32.99 8.36
N LEU A 321 -13.94 -32.57 8.05
CA LEU A 321 -13.62 -31.90 6.78
C LEU A 321 -13.82 -32.80 5.56
N LYS A 322 -13.76 -34.14 5.70
CA LYS A 322 -14.06 -35.06 4.59
C LYS A 322 -15.51 -34.97 4.09
N LYS A 323 -16.41 -34.35 4.87
CA LYS A 323 -17.78 -34.08 4.42
C LYS A 323 -17.82 -32.99 3.35
N ASP A 324 -16.90 -32.02 3.43
CA ASP A 324 -16.89 -30.82 2.59
C ASP A 324 -15.80 -30.84 1.50
N PHE A 325 -14.72 -31.62 1.72
CA PHE A 325 -13.56 -31.69 0.83
C PHE A 325 -13.33 -33.11 0.31
N LYS A 326 -13.01 -33.24 -0.99
CA LYS A 326 -12.74 -34.55 -1.60
C LYS A 326 -11.46 -35.20 -1.07
N LYS A 327 -10.46 -34.40 -0.71
CA LYS A 327 -9.19 -34.88 -0.20
C LYS A 327 -8.81 -34.10 1.05
N VAL A 328 -8.60 -34.81 2.14
CA VAL A 328 -8.15 -34.24 3.41
C VAL A 328 -6.87 -34.94 3.83
N SER A 329 -5.84 -34.17 4.18
CA SER A 329 -4.58 -34.69 4.71
C SER A 329 -4.18 -33.98 6.00
N VAL A 330 -3.54 -34.72 6.91
CA VAL A 330 -2.92 -34.18 8.12
C VAL A 330 -1.42 -34.38 7.96
N GLU A 331 -0.66 -33.31 8.02
CA GLU A 331 0.78 -33.31 7.89
C GLU A 331 1.40 -32.56 9.07
N ALA A 332 2.61 -32.98 9.46
CA ALA A 332 3.37 -32.32 10.51
C ALA A 332 4.73 -31.82 9.98
N ILE A 333 5.16 -30.64 10.43
CA ILE A 333 6.53 -30.15 10.28
C ILE A 333 7.25 -30.36 11.62
N ILE A 334 8.20 -31.29 11.65
CA ILE A 334 8.95 -31.66 12.86
C ILE A 334 10.33 -31.01 12.85
N VAL A 335 10.63 -30.20 13.86
CA VAL A 335 11.98 -29.63 14.06
C VAL A 335 12.42 -29.97 15.47
N GLY A 336 13.49 -30.73 15.64
CA GLY A 336 13.96 -31.10 16.97
C GLY A 336 14.43 -29.87 17.77
N ALA A 337 14.21 -29.90 19.09
CA ALA A 337 14.57 -28.79 19.97
C ALA A 337 16.06 -28.43 19.95
N LEU A 338 16.94 -29.39 19.65
CA LEU A 338 18.39 -29.19 19.58
C LEU A 338 18.88 -28.96 18.13
N GLY A 339 17.97 -28.78 17.17
CA GLY A 339 18.29 -28.44 15.79
C GLY A 339 18.21 -29.58 14.79
N SER A 340 17.65 -30.74 15.14
CA SER A 340 17.40 -31.80 14.15
C SER A 340 16.25 -31.44 13.20
N TRP A 341 16.32 -31.93 11.96
CA TRP A 341 15.29 -31.72 10.94
C TRP A 341 14.78 -33.07 10.43
N ASP A 342 13.46 -33.26 10.44
CA ASP A 342 12.85 -34.45 9.84
C ASP A 342 12.84 -34.37 8.31
N PRO A 343 13.50 -35.30 7.59
CA PRO A 343 13.47 -35.33 6.13
C PRO A 343 12.06 -35.42 5.51
N ALA A 344 11.07 -35.96 6.23
CA ALA A 344 9.69 -36.04 5.77
C ALA A 344 9.03 -34.66 5.58
N ASN A 345 9.52 -33.62 6.29
CA ASN A 345 9.06 -32.24 6.13
C ASN A 345 9.23 -31.76 4.69
N ASP A 346 10.29 -32.18 4.00
CA ASP A 346 10.64 -31.67 2.68
C ASP A 346 9.56 -32.04 1.64
N ALA A 347 8.92 -33.21 1.77
CA ALA A 347 7.84 -33.62 0.88
C ALA A 347 6.60 -32.76 1.04
N VAL A 348 6.28 -32.38 2.29
CA VAL A 348 5.16 -31.51 2.63
C VAL A 348 5.43 -30.09 2.17
N LEU A 349 6.60 -29.53 2.48
CA LEU A 349 6.97 -28.15 2.14
C LEU A 349 7.08 -27.92 0.63
N ARG A 350 7.47 -28.95 -0.14
CA ARG A 350 7.48 -28.88 -1.61
C ARG A 350 6.09 -28.66 -2.23
N LYS A 351 5.00 -28.92 -1.50
CA LYS A 351 3.63 -28.57 -1.93
C LYS A 351 3.40 -27.05 -1.95
N PHE A 352 4.18 -26.28 -1.18
CA PHE A 352 4.01 -24.83 -0.97
C PHE A 352 5.12 -23.99 -1.58
N THR A 353 6.29 -24.57 -1.84
CA THR A 353 7.46 -23.80 -2.25
C THR A 353 8.50 -24.64 -3.00
N ASN A 354 9.47 -23.97 -3.61
CA ASN A 354 10.51 -24.62 -4.39
C ASN A 354 11.64 -25.20 -3.51
N LYS A 355 12.40 -26.15 -4.07
CA LYS A 355 13.51 -26.84 -3.38
C LYS A 355 14.55 -25.89 -2.76
N ARG A 356 14.86 -24.79 -3.44
CA ARG A 356 15.85 -23.80 -2.94
C ARG A 356 15.33 -23.14 -1.66
N TYR A 357 14.06 -22.77 -1.63
CA TYR A 357 13.45 -22.16 -0.47
C TYR A 357 13.27 -23.15 0.68
N VAL A 358 12.88 -24.40 0.42
CA VAL A 358 12.85 -25.45 1.46
C VAL A 358 14.21 -25.60 2.14
N ASN A 359 15.30 -25.62 1.37
CA ASN A 359 16.66 -25.68 1.92
C ASN A 359 16.99 -24.48 2.81
N LYS A 360 16.54 -23.28 2.44
CA LYS A 360 16.71 -22.06 3.25
C LYS A 360 15.88 -22.13 4.53
N LEU A 361 14.60 -22.48 4.41
CA LEU A 361 13.66 -22.60 5.52
C LEU A 361 14.15 -23.61 6.56
N ARG A 362 14.61 -24.79 6.12
CA ARG A 362 15.22 -25.80 6.99
C ARG A 362 16.32 -25.22 7.86
N LYS A 363 17.29 -24.51 7.25
CA LYS A 363 18.41 -23.90 7.98
C LYS A 363 17.92 -22.87 8.99
N LEU A 364 16.95 -22.03 8.61
CA LEU A 364 16.38 -21.01 9.50
C LEU A 364 15.63 -21.62 10.68
N CYS A 365 14.81 -22.65 10.44
CA CYS A 365 14.08 -23.35 11.49
C CYS A 365 15.03 -24.05 12.47
N VAL A 366 16.06 -24.74 11.97
CA VAL A 366 17.08 -25.42 12.81
C VAL A 366 17.83 -24.41 13.68
N SER A 367 18.38 -23.35 13.08
CA SER A 367 19.08 -22.31 13.84
C SER A 367 18.16 -21.62 14.85
N GLY A 368 16.89 -21.39 14.47
CA GLY A 368 15.87 -20.83 15.36
C GLY A 368 15.58 -21.72 16.55
N ALA A 369 15.39 -23.03 16.33
CA ALA A 369 15.14 -24.00 17.40
C ALA A 369 16.30 -24.02 18.41
N ILE A 370 17.55 -24.11 17.93
CA ILE A 370 18.74 -24.08 18.79
C ILE A 370 18.79 -22.80 19.64
N ASN A 371 18.56 -21.64 19.00
CA ASN A 371 18.60 -20.36 19.68
C ASN A 371 17.56 -20.29 20.81
N HIS A 372 16.30 -20.65 20.52
CA HIS A 372 15.23 -20.60 21.52
C HIS A 372 15.46 -21.62 22.64
N SER A 373 15.91 -22.84 22.31
CA SER A 373 16.24 -23.86 23.32
C SER A 373 17.36 -23.41 24.25
N ARG A 374 18.40 -22.75 23.72
CA ARG A 374 19.45 -22.13 24.54
C ARG A 374 18.87 -21.07 25.47
N GLN A 375 18.01 -20.18 24.98
CA GLN A 375 17.38 -19.14 25.81
C GLN A 375 16.53 -19.75 26.95
N ILE A 376 15.77 -20.81 26.66
CA ILE A 376 14.99 -21.56 27.66
C ILE A 376 15.92 -22.15 28.73
N PHE A 377 17.00 -22.81 28.31
CA PHE A 377 17.98 -23.38 29.24
C PHE A 377 18.66 -22.31 30.10
N GLN A 378 19.12 -21.21 29.49
CA GLN A 378 19.73 -20.10 30.22
C GLN A 378 18.79 -19.49 31.25
N LYS A 379 17.52 -19.26 30.88
CA LYS A 379 16.50 -18.78 31.80
C LYS A 379 16.26 -19.76 32.95
N HIS A 380 16.27 -21.07 32.68
CA HIS A 380 16.10 -22.10 33.69
C HIS A 380 17.28 -22.12 34.69
N VAL A 381 18.52 -22.01 34.20
CA VAL A 381 19.74 -22.09 35.03
C VAL A 381 20.03 -20.79 35.79
N ILE A 382 19.84 -19.64 35.14
CA ILE A 382 20.32 -18.32 35.64
C ILE A 382 19.15 -17.45 36.14
N GLY A 383 17.89 -17.81 35.84
CA GLY A 383 16.69 -17.07 36.24
C GLY A 383 16.36 -15.86 35.36
N HIS A 384 17.28 -15.41 34.50
CA HIS A 384 17.04 -14.35 33.52
C HIS A 384 17.74 -14.65 32.18
N ILE A 385 17.30 -13.98 31.12
CA ILE A 385 17.94 -14.06 29.79
C ILE A 385 18.93 -12.89 29.71
N PRO A 386 20.26 -13.12 29.59
CA PRO A 386 21.22 -12.04 29.37
C PRO A 386 20.93 -11.31 28.05
N GLN A 387 21.08 -9.98 28.01
CA GLN A 387 21.03 -9.24 26.73
C GLN A 387 22.17 -9.72 25.84
N GLU A 388 21.83 -10.33 24.71
CA GLU A 388 22.82 -10.82 23.73
C GLU A 388 23.34 -9.68 22.85
N ALA A 389 24.67 -9.61 22.68
CA ALA A 389 25.26 -8.92 21.54
C ALA A 389 24.95 -9.73 20.27
N ARG A 390 24.23 -9.14 19.31
CA ARG A 390 23.91 -9.80 18.04
C ARG A 390 25.24 -10.10 17.30
N PRO A 391 25.37 -11.27 16.64
CA PRO A 391 26.49 -11.51 15.74
C PRO A 391 26.54 -10.42 14.66
N GLN A 392 27.72 -9.84 14.38
CA GLN A 392 27.91 -8.76 13.39
C GLN A 392 27.31 -9.08 11.99
N HIS A 393 27.23 -10.37 11.62
CA HIS A 393 26.57 -10.81 10.38
C HIS A 393 25.03 -10.79 10.41
N GLN A 394 24.41 -10.94 11.57
CA GLN A 394 22.97 -10.74 11.74
C GLN A 394 22.62 -9.28 11.92
N GLU A 395 23.52 -8.44 12.42
CA GLU A 395 23.38 -6.99 12.30
C GLU A 395 23.33 -6.57 10.83
N ALA A 396 24.08 -7.18 9.91
CA ALA A 396 23.94 -6.86 8.48
C ALA A 396 22.58 -7.25 7.87
N VAL A 397 21.94 -8.33 8.32
CA VAL A 397 20.62 -8.77 7.77
C VAL A 397 19.46 -8.05 8.48
N SER A 398 19.58 -7.82 9.78
CA SER A 398 18.62 -7.02 10.57
C SER A 398 18.74 -5.54 10.22
N ALA A 399 19.96 -5.02 10.04
CA ALA A 399 20.19 -3.67 9.56
C ALA A 399 19.88 -3.55 8.08
N ASN A 400 19.95 -4.57 7.21
CA ASN A 400 19.39 -4.45 5.87
C ASN A 400 17.86 -4.49 5.86
N ALA A 401 17.22 -5.26 6.75
CA ALA A 401 15.76 -5.25 6.91
C ALA A 401 15.25 -3.95 7.60
N GLU A 402 15.97 -3.43 8.59
CA GLU A 402 15.70 -2.16 9.27
C GLU A 402 16.17 -0.97 8.45
N GLN A 403 17.23 -1.07 7.62
CA GLN A 403 17.62 -0.09 6.59
C GLN A 403 16.69 -0.13 5.39
N ASP A 404 16.04 -1.23 5.02
CA ASP A 404 14.97 -1.19 4.02
C ASP A 404 13.67 -0.59 4.59
N ILE A 405 13.46 -0.69 5.91
CA ILE A 405 12.37 0.00 6.62
C ILE A 405 12.72 1.49 6.89
N THR A 406 14.00 1.85 7.05
CA THR A 406 14.45 3.23 7.34
C THR A 406 15.00 3.99 6.13
N ARG A 407 15.46 3.36 5.04
CA ARG A 407 15.77 4.02 3.75
C ARG A 407 14.53 4.59 3.09
N ASP A 408 13.36 4.00 3.32
CA ASP A 408 12.07 4.61 2.97
C ASP A 408 11.71 5.83 3.87
N ASN A 409 12.49 6.11 4.93
CA ASN A 409 12.37 7.29 5.79
C ASN A 409 13.55 8.28 5.70
N THR A 410 14.63 7.99 4.98
CA THR A 410 15.82 8.88 4.88
C THR A 410 16.32 9.19 3.46
N ILE A 411 15.50 9.03 2.41
CA ILE A 411 15.72 9.82 1.19
C ILE A 411 15.09 11.21 1.41
N ASP A 412 15.82 12.04 2.15
CA ASP A 412 15.84 13.49 2.07
C ASP A 412 16.57 13.97 3.31
N PHE A 413 17.90 13.96 3.30
CA PHE A 413 18.80 14.96 3.88
C PHE A 413 20.24 14.54 3.56
N ALA A 414 21.02 15.50 3.01
CA ALA A 414 22.41 15.42 2.58
C ALA A 414 22.68 14.92 1.14
N ASN A 415 22.57 15.81 0.16
CA ASN A 415 23.74 16.56 -0.36
C ASN A 415 23.32 17.60 -1.41
N ASN A 416 23.77 18.84 -1.15
CA ASN A 416 23.59 20.12 -1.84
C ASN A 416 22.23 20.80 -1.74
#